data_AF-A0A523A906-F1
#
_entry.id   AF-A0A523A906-F1
#
_cell.length_a   1.000
_cell.length_b   1.000
_cell.length_c   1.000
_cell.angle_alpha   90.00
_cell.angle_beta   90.00
_cell.angle_gamma   90.00
#
_symmetry.space_group_name_H-M   'P 1'
#
loop_
_entity.id
_entity.type
_entity.pdbx_description
1 polymer ?
#
loop_
_entity_poly.entity_id
_entity_poly.type
_entity_poly.pdbx_seq_one_letter_code
_entity_poly.pdbx_strand_id
1 'polypeptide(L)' 'GTLFPISEFPEPVASISKLNPLTYGVDAMRYAILGLSEIDPLLDFAVMTATTVAILLAASFFFSRTEVD' A
#
# COMPACT_ATOMS: atom_id res chain seq x y z
N GLY A 1 8.15 -1.71 8.94
CA GLY A 1 7.93 -1.66 7.49
C GLY A 1 9.23 -1.56 6.72
N THR A 2 9.82 -0.37 6.64
CA THR A 2 10.93 -0.08 5.69
C THR A 2 12.32 -0.54 6.15
N LEU A 3 12.60 -0.53 7.46
CA LEU A 3 13.88 -0.97 8.02
C LEU A 3 13.77 -2.24 8.89
N PHE A 4 12.55 -2.57 9.32
CA PHE A 4 12.25 -3.71 10.19
C PHE A 4 10.98 -4.43 9.71
N PRO A 5 10.94 -5.77 9.75
CA PRO A 5 9.73 -6.56 9.47
C PRO A 5 8.53 -6.09 10.30
N ILE A 6 7.33 -6.15 9.74
CA ILE A 6 6.09 -5.74 10.45
C ILE A 6 5.81 -6.71 11.61
N SER A 7 6.29 -7.95 11.49
CA SER A 7 6.25 -8.99 12.52
C SER A 7 7.03 -8.63 13.80
N GLU A 8 7.98 -7.69 13.74
CA GLU A 8 8.74 -7.22 14.91
C GLU A 8 8.07 -6.06 15.65
N PHE A 9 6.96 -5.52 15.13
CA PHE A 9 6.25 -4.42 15.78
C PHE A 9 5.34 -4.90 16.92
N PRO A 10 5.16 -4.10 17.99
CA PRO A 10 4.11 -4.34 18.98
C PRO A 10 2.74 -4.48 18.31
N GLU A 11 1.88 -5.40 18.76
CA GLU A 11 0.61 -5.75 18.11
C GLU A 11 -0.25 -4.56 17.62
N PRO A 12 -0.42 -3.46 18.38
CA PRO A 12 -1.20 -2.32 17.92
C PRO A 12 -0.58 -1.64 16.69
N VAL A 13 0.76 -1.52 16.69
CA VAL A 13 1.52 -0.86 15.63
C VAL A 13 1.57 -1.73 14.38
N ALA A 14 1.70 -3.05 14.54
CA ALA A 14 1.62 -4.00 13.44
C ALA A 14 0.26 -3.92 12.73
N SER A 15 -0.83 -3.85 13.50
CA SER A 15 -2.19 -3.76 12.97
C SER A 15 -2.44 -2.46 12.20
N ILE A 16 -2.02 -1.32 12.74
CA ILE A 16 -2.11 -0.02 12.06
C ILE A 16 -1.26 -0.02 10.78
N SER A 17 -0.08 -0.65 10.81
CA SER A 17 0.79 -0.74 9.64
C SER A 17 0.14 -1.53 8.50
N LYS A 18 -0.64 -2.57 8.80
CA LYS A 18 -1.39 -3.35 7.79
C LYS A 18 -2.57 -2.59 7.17
N LEU A 19 -3.03 -1.51 7.79
CA LEU A 19 -4.05 -0.62 7.21
C LEU A 19 -3.45 0.39 6.23
N ASN A 20 -2.13 0.60 6.27
CA ASN A 20 -1.47 1.53 5.38
C ASN A 20 -1.12 0.83 4.04
N PRO A 21 -1.72 1.24 2.91
CA PRO A 21 -1.42 0.64 1.60
C PRO A 21 0.05 0.80 1.17
N LEU A 22 0.76 1.81 1.70
CA LEU A 22 2.18 1.99 1.42
C LEU A 22 3.05 0.86 1.99
N THR A 23 2.58 0.19 3.04
CA THR A 23 3.28 -0.96 3.63
C THR A 23 3.44 -2.10 2.62
N TYR A 24 2.40 -2.34 1.81
CA TYR A 24 2.37 -3.38 0.78
C TYR A 24 3.30 -3.05 -0.39
N GLY A 25 3.43 -1.77 -0.76
CA GLY A 25 4.37 -1.35 -1.80
C GLY A 25 5.83 -1.52 -1.38
N VAL A 26 6.15 -1.22 -0.11
CA VAL A 26 7.48 -1.46 0.44
C VAL A 26 7.80 -2.96 0.47
N ASP A 27 6.83 -3.82 0.84
CA ASP A 27 7.05 -5.27 0.84
C ASP A 27 7.20 -5.85 -0.57
N ALA A 28 6.37 -5.41 -1.52
CA ALA A 28 6.50 -5.80 -2.92
C ALA A 28 7.86 -5.41 -3.52
N MET A 29 8.38 -4.21 -3.20
CA MET A 29 9.72 -3.80 -3.63
C MET A 29 10.81 -4.66 -3.01
N ARG A 30 10.67 -4.99 -1.72
CA ARG A 30 11.60 -5.88 -1.03
C ARG A 30 11.61 -7.26 -1.67
N TYR A 31 10.44 -7.79 -2.02
CA TYR A 31 10.31 -9.03 -2.78
C TYR A 31 10.96 -8.94 -4.16
N ALA A 32 10.74 -7.85 -4.89
CA ALA A 32 11.31 -7.67 -6.22
C ALA A 32 12.85 -7.59 -6.23
N ILE A 33 13.46 -7.01 -5.20
CA ILE A 33 14.91 -6.81 -5.12
C ILE A 33 15.63 -7.99 -4.44
N LEU A 34 15.08 -8.48 -3.33
CA LEU A 34 15.74 -9.45 -2.45
C LEU A 34 15.12 -10.85 -2.55
N GLY A 35 13.96 -11.00 -3.19
CA GLY A 35 13.20 -12.27 -3.22
C GLY A 35 12.55 -12.63 -1.88
N LEU A 36 12.51 -11.69 -0.93
CA LEU A 36 11.94 -11.87 0.41
C LEU A 36 10.65 -11.05 0.53
N SER A 37 9.55 -11.69 0.95
CA SER A 37 8.32 -10.97 1.32
C SER A 37 7.79 -11.48 2.66
N GLU A 38 7.19 -10.59 3.43
CA GLU A 38 6.51 -10.93 4.69
C GLU A 38 5.00 -11.12 4.47
N ILE A 39 4.45 -10.45 3.46
CA ILE A 39 3.06 -10.49 3.03
C ILE A 39 3.03 -11.24 1.69
N ASP A 40 1.96 -11.97 1.42
CA ASP A 40 1.79 -12.63 0.12
C ASP A 40 1.97 -11.59 -1.02
N PRO A 41 2.92 -11.77 -1.95
CA PRO A 41 3.17 -10.82 -3.02
C PRO A 41 1.93 -10.55 -3.89
N LEU A 42 1.01 -11.51 -3.99
CA LEU A 42 -0.25 -11.34 -4.70
C LEU A 42 -1.18 -10.37 -3.96
N LEU A 43 -1.21 -10.44 -2.62
CA LEU A 43 -1.97 -9.50 -1.79
C LEU A 43 -1.37 -8.09 -1.90
N ASP A 44 -0.04 -7.97 -1.90
CA ASP A 44 0.62 -6.68 -2.09
C ASP A 44 0.21 -6.04 -3.41
N PHE A 45 0.28 -6.81 -4.49
CA PHE A 45 -0.10 -6.35 -5.82
C PHE A 45 -1.58 -5.95 -5.89
N ALA A 46 -2.47 -6.74 -5.29
CA ALA A 46 -3.89 -6.45 -5.25
C ALA A 46 -4.21 -5.15 -4.49
N VAL A 47 -3.61 -4.97 -3.31
CA VAL A 47 -3.81 -3.76 -2.48
C VAL A 47 -3.25 -2.52 -3.18
N MET A 48 -2.06 -2.62 -3.79
CA MET A 48 -1.49 -1.52 -4.56
C MET A 48 -2.38 -1.14 -5.74
N THR A 49 -2.84 -2.10 -6.53
CA THR A 49 -3.71 -1.85 -7.68
C THR A 49 -5.03 -1.21 -7.26
N ALA A 50 -5.66 -1.75 -6.21
CA ALA A 50 -6.90 -1.19 -5.67
C ALA A 50 -6.70 0.25 -5.18
N THR A 51 -5.58 0.54 -4.52
CA THR A 51 -5.23 1.88 -4.04
C THR A 51 -5.02 2.85 -5.21
N THR A 52 -4.30 2.44 -6.26
CA THR A 52 -4.11 3.24 -7.47
C THR A 52 -5.46 3.58 -8.12
N VAL A 53 -6.34 2.59 -8.30
CA VAL A 53 -7.67 2.82 -8.87
C VAL A 53 -8.49 3.77 -8.00
N ALA A 54 -8.48 3.58 -6.67
CA ALA A 54 -9.19 4.45 -5.74
C ALA A 54 -8.71 5.91 -5.83
N ILE A 55 -7.39 6.13 -5.90
CA ILE A 55 -6.82 7.48 -6.06
C ILE A 55 -7.18 8.06 -7.42
N LEU A 56 -7.13 7.28 -8.51
CA LEU A 56 -7.51 7.76 -9.84
C LEU A 56 -8.98 8.18 -9.90
N LEU A 57 -9.87 7.39 -9.30
CA LEU A 57 -11.30 7.72 -9.19
C LEU A 57 -11.52 8.96 -8.35
N ALA A 58 -10.86 9.06 -7.20
CA ALA A 58 -10.92 10.25 -6.36
C ALA A 58 -10.42 11.48 -7.12
N ALA A 59 -9.26 11.39 -7.77
CA ALA A 59 -8.69 12.47 -8.58
C ALA A 59 -9.67 12.88 -9.68
N SER A 60 -10.16 11.93 -10.49
CA SER A 60 -11.14 12.20 -11.55
C SER A 60 -12.38 12.90 -11.01
N PHE A 61 -12.90 12.46 -9.86
CA PHE A 61 -14.04 13.10 -9.19
C PHE A 61 -13.72 14.52 -8.73
N PHE A 62 -12.59 14.75 -8.06
CA PHE A 62 -12.20 16.09 -7.60
C PHE A 62 -11.92 17.04 -8.77
N PHE A 63 -11.28 16.57 -9.84
CA PHE A 63 -11.06 17.36 -11.05
C PHE A 63 -12.38 17.76 -11.71
N SER A 64 -13.34 16.83 -11.85
CA SER A 64 -14.67 17.14 -12.41
C SER A 64 -15.48 18.15 -11.59
N ARG A 65 -15.13 18.36 -10.32
CA ARG A 65 -15.77 19.34 -9.42
C ARG A 65 -15.05 20.69 -9.36
N THR A 66 -13.81 20.75 -9.84
CA THR A 66 -12.96 21.94 -9.79
C THR A 66 -12.93 22.69 -11.13
N GLU A 67 -13.32 22.03 -12.22
CA GLU A 67 -13.66 22.70 -13.47
C GLU A 67 -14.93 23.54 -13.26
N VAL A 68 -14.72 24.80 -12.89
CA VAL A 68 -15.75 25.84 -12.87
C VAL A 68 -15.92 26.29 -14.32
N ASP A 69 -17.09 26.05 -14.91
CA ASP A 69 -17.50 26.64 -16.20
C ASP A 69 -17.32 28.17 -16.21
#